data_AF-S7JD11-F1
#
_entry.id   AF-S7JD11-F1
#
_cell.length_a   1.000
_cell.length_b   1.000
_cell.length_c   1.000
_cell.angle_alpha   90.00
_cell.angle_beta   90.00
_cell.angle_gamma   90.00
#
_symmetry.space_group_name_H-M   'P 1'
#
loop_
_entity.id
_entity.type
_entity.pdbx_description
1 polymer ?
#
loop_
_entity_poly.entity_id
_entity_poly.type
_entity_poly.pdbx_seq_one_letter_code
_entity_poly.pdbx_strand_id
1 'polypeptide(L)' 'MPSMHVSMAVLLALAVSALHRRWGYLAWGYALMIQIGSVHLAWHYAVDGYVSALLTVIIWRSIGWLTQKSEIPR' A
#
# COMPACT_ATOMS: atom_id res chain seq x y z
N MET A 1 -14.36 4.94 7.99
CA MET A 1 -13.21 4.36 8.72
C MET A 1 -12.26 3.83 7.65
N PRO A 2 -10.95 4.15 7.67
CA PRO A 2 -10.06 3.80 6.57
C PRO A 2 -10.02 2.28 6.35
N SER A 3 -10.03 1.84 5.09
CA SER A 3 -10.14 0.42 4.75
C SER A 3 -8.84 -0.33 5.01
N MET A 4 -8.85 -1.24 5.98
CA MET A 4 -7.72 -2.13 6.29
C MET A 4 -7.35 -3.03 5.10
N HIS A 5 -8.35 -3.47 4.32
CA HIS A 5 -8.14 -4.32 3.13
C HIS A 5 -7.33 -3.59 2.05
N VAL A 6 -7.67 -2.32 1.79
CA VAL A 6 -6.93 -1.50 0.81
C VAL A 6 -5.52 -1.18 1.32
N SER A 7 -5.38 -0.85 2.61
CA SER A 7 -4.08 -0.62 3.23
C SER A 7 -3.14 -1.82 3.10
N MET A 8 -3.61 -3.04 3.40
CA MET A 8 -2.81 -4.27 3.25
C MET A 8 -2.44 -4.54 1.79
N ALA A 9 -3.35 -4.34 0.85
CA ALA A 9 -3.08 -4.56 -0.57
C ALA A 9 -2.04 -3.55 -1.12
N VAL A 10 -2.11 -2.29 -0.69
CA VAL A 10 -1.11 -1.26 -1.04
C VAL A 10 0.25 -1.56 -0.41
N LEU A 11 0.30 -2.01 0.84
CA LEU A 11 1.54 -2.43 1.50
C LEU A 11 2.20 -3.59 0.74
N LEU A 12 1.41 -4.60 0.35
CA LEU A 12 1.89 -5.71 -0.46
C LEU A 12 2.44 -5.23 -1.80
N ALA A 13 1.74 -4.32 -2.47
CA ALA A 13 2.18 -3.74 -3.73
C ALA A 13 3.52 -2.99 -3.59
N LEU A 14 3.69 -2.22 -2.52
CA LEU A 14 4.95 -1.51 -2.22
C LEU A 14 6.09 -2.48 -1.94
N ALA A 15 5.86 -3.50 -1.10
CA ALA A 15 6.87 -4.49 -0.75
C ALA A 15 7.33 -5.31 -1.96
N VAL A 16 6.39 -5.80 -2.77
CA VAL A 16 6.70 -6.57 -3.99
C VAL A 16 7.38 -5.68 -5.04
N SER A 17 6.97 -4.41 -5.16
CA SER A 17 7.62 -3.45 -6.07
C SER A 17 9.07 -3.15 -5.67
N ALA A 18 9.39 -3.18 -4.37
CA ALA A 18 10.75 -3.00 -3.87
C ALA A 18 11.64 -4.24 -4.16
N LEU A 19 11.07 -5.44 -4.18
CA LEU A 19 11.79 -6.68 -4.45
C LEU A 19 11.97 -6.93 -5.95
N HIS A 20 10.87 -6.88 -6.71
CA HIS A 20 10.87 -7.11 -8.15
C HIS A 20 9.84 -6.23 -8.87
N ARG A 21 10.34 -5.31 -9.69
CA ARG A 21 9.52 -4.32 -10.41
C ARG A 21 8.43 -4.91 -11.32
N ARG A 22 8.66 -6.09 -11.92
CA ARG A 22 7.67 -6.79 -12.76
C ARG A 22 6.51 -7.36 -11.95
N TRP A 23 6.82 -8.02 -10.83
CA TRP A 23 5.81 -8.54 -9.90
C TRP A 23 5.08 -7.43 -9.16
N GLY A 24 5.72 -6.27 -9.00
CA GLY A 24 5.08 -5.06 -8.47
C GLY A 24 3.84 -4.63 -9.26
N TYR A 25 3.89 -4.67 -10.60
CA TYR A 25 2.72 -4.34 -11.43
C TYR A 25 1.53 -5.27 -11.19
N LEU A 26 1.78 -6.57 -11.00
CA LEU A 26 0.73 -7.54 -10.66
C LEU A 26 0.12 -7.23 -9.29
N ALA A 27 0.96 -6.91 -8.31
CA ALA A 27 0.50 -6.55 -6.96
C ALA A 27 -0.30 -5.23 -6.93
N TRP A 28 0.07 -4.24 -7.75
CA TRP A 28 -0.73 -3.03 -7.95
C TRP A 28 -2.07 -3.31 -8.63
N GLY A 29 -2.11 -4.23 -9.59
CA GLY A 29 -3.36 -4.72 -10.19
C GLY A 29 -4.29 -5.35 -9.14
N TYR A 30 -3.74 -6.15 -8.23
CA TYR A 30 -4.48 -6.70 -7.10
C TYR A 30 -5.02 -5.61 -6.16
N ALA A 31 -4.21 -4.61 -5.82
CA ALA A 31 -4.66 -3.48 -4.98
C ALA A 31 -5.81 -2.69 -5.61
N LEU A 32 -5.79 -2.47 -6.94
CA LEU A 32 -6.91 -1.86 -7.67
C LEU A 32 -8.17 -2.72 -7.60
N MET A 33 -8.04 -4.04 -7.76
CA MET A 33 -9.19 -4.95 -7.68
C MET A 33 -9.82 -4.95 -6.28
N ILE A 34 -9.00 -4.91 -5.23
CA ILE A 34 -9.49 -4.78 -3.84
C ILE A 34 -10.19 -3.43 -3.62
N GLN A 35 -9.65 -2.33 -4.16
CA GLN A 35 -10.30 -1.03 -4.08
C GLN A 35 -11.68 -1.02 -4.75
N ILE A 36 -11.77 -1.59 -5.96
CA ILE A 36 -13.02 -1.68 -6.73
C ILE A 36 -14.01 -2.59 -6.00
N GLY A 37 -13.58 -3.77 -5.54
CA GLY A 37 -14.40 -4.71 -4.80
C GLY A 37 -14.92 -4.12 -3.48
N SER A 38 -14.08 -3.39 -2.75
CA SER A 38 -14.47 -2.74 -1.48
C SER A 38 -15.58 -1.71 -1.66
N VAL A 39 -15.63 -1.02 -2.81
CA VAL A 39 -16.68 -0.05 -3.14
C VAL A 39 -17.92 -0.75 -3.70
N HIS A 40 -17.74 -1.75 -4.57
CA HIS A 40 -18.84 -2.50 -5.19
C HIS A 40 -19.66 -3.29 -4.17
N LEU A 41 -19.01 -3.86 -3.14
CA LEU A 41 -19.70 -4.53 -2.04
C LEU A 41 -20.36 -3.54 -1.06
N ALA A 42 -20.28 -2.23 -1.31
CA ALA A 42 -20.75 -1.15 -0.44
C ALA A 42 -20.19 -1.22 0.99
N TRP A 43 -19.04 -1.88 1.19
CA TRP A 43 -18.40 -2.01 2.50
C TRP A 43 -17.70 -0.73 2.93
N HIS A 44 -17.14 0.02 1.97
CA HIS A 44 -16.48 1.29 2.25
C HIS A 44 -16.69 2.30 1.13
N TYR A 45 -16.71 3.57 1.49
CA TYR A 45 -16.66 4.65 0.50
C TYR A 45 -15.30 4.63 -0.20
N ALA A 46 -15.27 5.02 -1.49
CA ALA A 46 -14.03 5.14 -2.23
C ALA A 46 -13.00 6.03 -1.51
N VAL A 47 -13.48 7.05 -0.79
CA VAL A 47 -12.68 7.95 0.05
C VAL A 47 -11.93 7.20 1.15
N ASP A 48 -12.55 6.25 1.85
CA ASP A 48 -11.87 5.46 2.89
C ASP A 48 -10.69 4.67 2.30
N GLY A 49 -10.82 4.23 1.06
CA GLY A 49 -9.78 3.56 0.29
C GLY A 49 -8.62 4.49 -0.07
N TYR A 50 -8.89 5.66 -0.65
CA TYR A 50 -7.86 6.65 -0.99
C TYR A 50 -7.09 7.14 0.24
N VAL A 51 -7.78 7.41 1.34
CA VAL A 51 -7.16 7.82 2.61
C VAL A 51 -6.23 6.72 3.12
N SER A 52 -6.68 5.46 3.08
CA SER A 52 -5.86 4.33 3.52
C SER A 52 -4.61 4.15 2.65
N ALA A 53 -4.73 4.20 1.32
CA ALA A 53 -3.60 4.07 0.40
C ALA A 53 -2.56 5.17 0.61
N LEU A 54 -3.02 6.42 0.78
CA LEU A 54 -2.15 7.56 1.05
C LEU A 54 -1.37 7.39 2.36
N LEU A 55 -2.08 7.03 3.44
CA LEU A 55 -1.44 6.79 4.74
C LEU A 55 -0.41 5.66 4.69
N THR A 56 -0.73 4.54 4.03
CA THR A 56 0.20 3.42 3.86
C THR A 56 1.48 3.84 3.15
N VAL A 57 1.37 4.64 2.08
CA VAL A 57 2.54 5.15 1.34
C VAL A 57 3.37 6.10 2.19
N ILE A 58 2.73 6.99 2.96
CA ILE A 58 3.42 7.92 3.87
C ILE A 58 4.21 7.14 4.92
N ILE A 59 3.59 6.16 5.56
CA ILE A 59 4.23 5.31 6.57
C ILE A 59 5.40 4.54 5.95
N TRP A 60 5.19 3.89 4.81
CA TRP A 60 6.23 3.14 4.10
C TRP A 60 7.46 3.99 3.81
N ARG A 61 7.28 5.20 3.26
CA ARG A 61 8.40 6.10 2.96
C ARG A 61 9.08 6.62 4.21
N SER A 62 8.32 6.95 5.24
CA SER A 62 8.84 7.45 6.52
C SER A 62 9.74 6.41 7.19
N ILE A 63 9.28 5.15 7.25
CA ILE A 63 10.05 4.04 7.80
C ILE A 63 11.27 3.74 6.93
N GLY A 64 11.12 3.68 5.60
CA GLY A 64 12.26 3.47 4.71
C GLY A 64 13.37 4.50 4.91
N TRP A 65 13.02 5.76 5.10
CA TRP A 65 13.97 6.83 5.41
C TRP A 65 14.63 6.67 6.79
N LEU A 66 13.86 6.31 7.81
CA LEU A 66 14.37 6.02 9.15
C LEU A 66 15.37 4.85 9.14
N THR A 67 15.04 3.76 8.43
CA THR A 67 15.90 2.58 8.34
C THR A 67 17.20 2.88 7.60
N GLN A 68 17.16 3.64 6.50
CA GLN A 68 18.37 4.09 5.78
C GLN A 68 19.28 4.96 6.65
N LYS A 69 18.70 5.79 7.54
CA LYS A 69 19.49 6.60 8.49
C LYS A 69 20.12 5.77 9.60
N SER A 70 19.54 4.63 9.95
CA SER A 70 20.01 3.74 11.01
C SER A 70 21.06 2.72 10.56
N GLU A 71 21.38 2.68 9.27
CA GLU A 71 22.57 1.98 8.78
C GLU A 71 23.82 2.73 9.30
N ILE A 72 24.21 2.38 10.52
CA ILE A 72 25.52 2.69 11.09
C ILE A 72 26.55 2.23 10.04
N PRO A 73 27.45 3.12 9.56
CA PRO A 73 28.46 2.73 8.60
C PRO A 73 29.29 1.61 9.24
N ARG A 74 29.27 0.42 8.63
CA ARG A 74 30.20 -0.67 8.96
C ARG A 74 31.53 -0.44 8.25
#